data_AF-A0A968JPP0-F1
#
_entry.id   AF-A0A968JPP0-F1
#
_cell.length_a   1.000
_cell.length_b   1.000
_cell.length_c   1.000
_cell.angle_alpha   90.00
_cell.angle_beta   90.00
_cell.angle_gamma   90.00
#
_symmetry.space_group_name_H-M   'P 1'
#
loop_
_entity.id
_entity.type
_entity.pdbx_description
1 polymer ?
#
loop_
_entity_poly.entity_id
_entity_poly.type
_entity_poly.pdbx_seq_one_letter_code
_entity_poly.pdbx_strand_id
1 'polypeptide(L)' 'ACPADAIVFGDLNDPESKVSKMFRDKRNYHLLEELHTLPNVGYLTKVKNKAENA' A
#
# COMPACT_ATOMS: atom_id res chain seq x y z
N ALA A 1 10.83 13.15 9.01
CA ALA A 1 9.73 12.17 9.09
C ALA A 1 8.65 12.54 8.07
N CYS A 2 7.90 11.58 7.50
CA CYS A 2 6.86 11.86 6.52
C CYS A 2 5.66 12.54 7.22
N PRO A 3 5.33 13.81 6.92
CA PRO A 3 4.25 14.51 7.61
C PRO A 3 2.85 14.01 7.22
N ALA A 4 2.74 13.25 6.12
CA ALA A 4 1.49 12.76 5.58
C ALA A 4 1.21 11.28 5.94
N ASP A 5 2.03 10.66 6.81
CA ASP A 5 1.93 9.25 7.18
C ASP A 5 1.84 8.28 5.99
N ALA A 6 2.48 8.64 4.88
CA ALA A 6 2.40 7.88 3.63
C ALA A 6 3.20 6.56 3.67
N ILE A 7 4.23 6.49 4.52
CA ILE A 7 5.05 5.30 4.72
C ILE A 7 4.73 4.73 6.09
N VAL A 8 4.36 3.44 6.13
CA VAL A 8 4.01 2.72 7.36
C VAL A 8 4.91 1.51 7.49
N PHE A 9 5.61 1.43 8.62
CA PHE A 9 6.43 0.29 9.00
C PHE A 9 5.76 -0.48 10.14
N GLY A 10 5.94 -1.80 10.19
CA GLY A 10 5.39 -2.66 11.23
C GLY A 10 5.66 -4.14 10.96
N ASP A 11 5.02 -5.01 11.75
CA ASP A 11 5.10 -6.47 11.60
C ASP A 11 3.97 -6.99 10.70
N LEU A 12 4.31 -7.71 9.64
CA LEU A 12 3.33 -8.31 8.73
C LEU A 12 2.68 -9.57 9.33
N ASN A 13 3.36 -10.24 10.27
CA ASN A 13 2.87 -11.45 10.93
C ASN A 13 1.80 -11.14 11.98
N ASP A 14 1.78 -9.93 12.52
CA ASP A 14 0.70 -9.45 13.39
C ASP A 14 -0.51 -9.01 12.54
N PRO A 15 -1.65 -9.72 12.58
CA PRO A 15 -2.85 -9.35 11.83
C PRO A 15 -3.43 -7.99 12.22
N GLU A 16 -3.15 -7.52 13.43
CA GLU A 16 -3.70 -6.27 13.96
C GLU A 16 -2.86 -5.05 13.59
N SER A 17 -1.64 -5.26 13.08
CA SER A 17 -0.74 -4.19 12.69
C SER A 17 -1.30 -3.35 11.54
N LYS A 18 -0.93 -2.06 11.52
CA LYS A 18 -1.34 -1.14 10.44
C LYS A 18 -0.81 -1.60 9.09
N VAL A 19 0.41 -2.15 9.02
CA VAL A 19 1.00 -2.65 7.78
C VAL A 19 0.27 -3.89 7.26
N SER A 20 -0.12 -4.84 8.14
CA SER A 20 -0.85 -6.05 7.75
C SER A 20 -2.23 -5.72 7.16
N LYS A 21 -2.91 -4.75 7.76
CA LYS A 21 -4.19 -4.22 7.24
C LYS A 21 -4.01 -3.51 5.89
N MET A 22 -2.96 -2.71 5.71
CA MET A 22 -2.69 -2.00 4.44
C MET A 22 -2.25 -2.94 3.31
N PHE A 23 -1.50 -4.00 3.61
CA PHE A 23 -1.12 -5.02 2.62
C PHE A 23 -2.32 -5.81 2.07
N ARG A 24 -3.41 -5.93 2.86
CA ARG A 24 -4.67 -6.56 2.45
C ARG A 24 -5.62 -5.60 1.73
N ASP A 25 -5.30 -4.30 1.65
CA ASP A 25 -6.10 -3.31 0.90
C ASP A 25 -6.11 -3.69 -0.59
N LYS A 26 -7.28 -3.61 -1.23
CA LYS A 26 -7.44 -3.92 -2.67
C LYS A 26 -6.57 -3.05 -3.59
N ARG A 27 -6.08 -1.93 -3.09
CA ARG A 27 -5.22 -1.00 -3.83
C ARG A 27 -3.73 -1.34 -3.72
N ASN A 28 -3.35 -2.30 -2.89
CA ASN A 28 -1.98 -2.73 -2.75
C ASN A 28 -1.48 -3.44 -4.00
N TYR A 29 -0.27 -3.10 -4.43
CA TYR A 29 0.44 -3.76 -5.54
C TYR A 29 1.94 -3.74 -5.26
N HIS A 30 2.66 -4.70 -5.84
CA HIS A 30 4.12 -4.72 -5.82
C HIS A 30 4.68 -4.16 -7.13
N LEU A 31 5.88 -3.57 -7.03
CA LEU A 31 6.58 -3.09 -8.22
C LEU A 31 7.20 -4.26 -8.98
N LEU A 32 6.98 -4.28 -10.29
CA LEU A 32 7.56 -5.29 -11.20
C LEU A 32 7.20 -6.73 -10.79
N GLU A 33 5.91 -6.98 -10.50
CA GLU A 33 5.39 -8.30 -10.10
C GLU A 33 5.75 -9.40 -11.10
N GLU A 34 5.85 -9.06 -12.39
CA GLU A 34 6.23 -9.96 -13.47
C GLU A 34 7.63 -10.58 -13.28
N LEU A 35 8.51 -9.94 -12.50
CA LEU A 35 9.86 -10.44 -12.23
C LEU A 35 9.91 -11.42 -11.04
N HIS A 36 8.80 -11.64 -10.34
CA HIS A 36 8.69 -12.56 -9.19
C HIS A 36 9.77 -12.34 -8.11
N THR A 37 10.09 -11.07 -7.83
CA THR A 37 11.11 -10.69 -6.83
C THR A 37 10.61 -10.74 -5.38
N LEU A 38 9.29 -10.93 -5.20
CA LEU A 38 8.60 -11.02 -3.89
C LEU A 38 9.04 -9.91 -2.91
N PRO A 39 8.89 -8.62 -3.28
CA PRO A 39 9.38 -7.52 -2.46
C PRO A 39 8.56 -7.36 -1.18
N ASN A 40 9.24 -7.05 -0.07
CA ASN A 40 8.61 -6.76 1.22
C ASN A 40 7.95 -5.37 1.30
N VAL A 41 7.96 -4.60 0.22
CA VAL A 41 7.34 -3.27 0.12
C VAL A 41 6.17 -3.36 -0.85
N GLY A 42 5.00 -2.95 -0.38
CA GLY A 42 3.80 -2.75 -1.18
C GLY A 42 3.48 -1.27 -1.33
N TYR A 43 2.89 -0.89 -2.46
CA TYR A 43 2.44 0.46 -2.74
C TYR A 43 0.93 0.50 -2.89
N LEU A 44 0.30 1.59 -2.47
CA LEU A 44 -1.14 1.78 -2.68
C LEU A 44 -1.40 2.60 -3.93
N THR A 45 -2.36 2.15 -4.73
CA THR A 45 -2.83 2.87 -5.92
C THR A 45 -3.34 4.25 -5.56
N LYS A 46 -2.83 5.28 -6.27
CA LYS A 46 -3.27 6.66 -6.10
C LYS A 46 -4.66 6.86 -6.71
N VAL A 47 -5.66 7.05 -5.84
CA VAL A 47 -7.02 7.39 -6.25
C VAL A 47 -7.12 8.90 -6.46
N LYS A 48 -7.60 9.34 -7.62
CA LYS A 48 -7.92 10.74 -7.93
C LYS A 48 -9.43 10.85 -8.18
N ASN A 49 -10.13 11.52 -7.27
CA ASN A 49 -11.57 11.76 -7.43
C ASN A 49 -11.79 12.84 -8.49
N LYS A 50 -12.65 12.59 -9.47
CA LYS A 50 -13.14 13.61 -10.40
C LYS A 50 -14.40 14.25 -9.83
N ALA A 51 -14.62 15.54 -10.06
CA ALA A 51 -15.93 16.13 -9.81
C ALA A 51 -16.93 15.55 -10.81
N GLU A 52 -18.17 15.28 -10.39
CA GLU A 52 -19.18 14.53 -11.17
C GLU A 52 -19.62 15.21 -12.49
N ASN A 53 -19.14 16.41 -12.80
CA ASN A 53 -19.48 17.15 -14.01
C ASN A 53 -18.21 17.65 -14.73
N ALA A 54 -17.41 16.74 -15.29
CA ALA A 54 -16.32 17.07 -16.21
C ALA A 54 -16.57 16.41 -17.57
#